data_AF-A0A7S1UHE7-F1
#
_entry.id   AF-A0A7S1UHE7-F1
#
_cell.length_a   1.000
_cell.length_b   1.000
_cell.length_c   1.000
_cell.angle_alpha   90.00
_cell.angle_beta   90.00
_cell.angle_gamma   90.00
#
_symmetry.space_group_name_H-M   'P 1'
#
loop_
_entity.id
_entity.type
_entity.pdbx_description
1 polymer ?
#
loop_
_entity_poly.entity_id
_entity_poly.type
_entity_poly.pdbx_seq_one_letter_code
_entity_poly.pdbx_strand_id
1 'polypeptide(L)'
;GVGVDDDTDAEDDDVPPPPPDADSSTLSRAAPKPKAYDKAVERLRQAGAQRAEREKAKDFNSMFTDETYKEARKKLSQGFREFHLYTSERGKHRKSQTRDTKVIIEVELGAATRPARISLADGDDPRALSASYARAWHLNSKTQAALSDVIRQQMVVHNVRIAERA
;
A
#
# COMPACT_ATOMS: atom_id res chain seq x y z
N GLY A 1 -48.05 45.51 -16.65
CA GLY A 1 -48.04 44.76 -15.38
C GLY A 1 -48.65 43.42 -15.65
N VAL A 2 -47.88 42.36 -15.52
CA VAL A 2 -48.35 40.98 -15.63
C VAL A 2 -47.89 40.29 -14.34
N GLY A 3 -48.85 39.65 -13.68
CA GLY A 3 -48.83 39.22 -12.30
C GLY A 3 -47.85 38.11 -11.99
N VAL A 4 -47.48 38.11 -10.71
CA VAL A 4 -46.78 37.10 -9.95
C VAL A 4 -47.84 36.12 -9.47
N ASP A 5 -47.67 34.82 -9.75
CA ASP A 5 -48.29 33.75 -8.99
C ASP A 5 -47.20 32.73 -8.69
N ASP A 6 -46.80 32.73 -7.42
CA ASP A 6 -45.74 31.96 -6.79
C ASP A 6 -46.45 30.91 -5.92
N ASP A 7 -46.75 29.76 -6.50
CA ASP A 7 -47.33 28.61 -5.80
C ASP A 7 -46.27 27.51 -5.77
N THR A 8 -45.43 27.57 -4.74
CA THR A 8 -44.50 26.48 -4.39
C THR A 8 -45.18 25.63 -3.32
N ASP A 9 -45.92 24.59 -3.76
CA ASP A 9 -46.47 23.57 -2.88
C ASP A 9 -45.32 22.77 -2.21
N ALA A 10 -45.10 23.06 -0.94
CA ALA A 10 -44.26 22.28 -0.04
C ALA A 10 -45.09 21.13 0.54
N GLU A 11 -45.15 20.02 -0.17
CA GLU A 11 -45.77 18.78 0.33
C GLU A 11 -44.70 17.93 1.05
N ASP A 12 -44.82 17.96 2.39
CA ASP A 12 -44.56 16.89 3.36
C ASP A 12 -43.48 15.84 3.02
N ASP A 13 -42.26 16.10 3.51
CA ASP A 13 -41.28 15.06 3.79
C ASP A 13 -41.86 14.09 4.84
N ASP A 14 -42.37 12.95 4.36
CA ASP A 14 -42.70 11.76 5.15
C ASP A 14 -41.42 11.17 5.75
N VAL A 15 -40.88 11.85 6.76
CA VAL A 15 -39.70 11.40 7.51
C VAL A 15 -40.14 10.21 8.35
N PRO A 16 -39.69 8.98 8.06
CA PRO A 16 -40.04 7.83 8.87
C PRO A 16 -39.59 8.07 10.31
N PRO A 17 -40.39 7.65 11.31
CA PRO A 17 -40.00 7.79 12.70
C PRO A 17 -38.66 7.08 12.92
N PRO A 18 -37.77 7.65 13.76
CA PRO A 18 -36.53 6.99 14.10
C PRO A 18 -36.84 5.60 14.69
N PRO A 19 -36.08 4.56 14.31
CA PRO A 19 -36.29 3.25 14.89
C PRO A 19 -36.17 3.33 16.42
N PRO A 20 -36.98 2.56 17.16
CA PRO A 20 -36.89 2.52 18.62
C PRO A 20 -35.47 2.14 19.03
N ASP A 21 -34.93 2.88 20.00
CA ASP A 21 -33.60 2.65 20.57
C ASP A 21 -33.42 1.17 20.85
N ALA A 22 -32.60 0.51 20.04
CA ALA A 22 -32.24 -0.87 20.26
C ALA A 22 -31.58 -0.93 21.63
N ASP A 23 -32.26 -1.56 22.59
CA ASP A 23 -31.78 -1.86 23.93
C ASP A 23 -30.31 -2.32 23.90
N SER A 24 -29.42 -1.37 24.14
CA SER A 24 -27.97 -1.56 24.15
C SER A 24 -27.52 -2.18 25.48
N SER A 25 -28.23 -3.22 25.95
CA SER A 25 -27.95 -3.92 27.21
C SER A 25 -27.37 -5.32 27.01
N THR A 26 -27.02 -5.71 25.78
CA THR A 26 -26.10 -6.84 25.58
C THR A 26 -24.66 -6.34 25.66
N LEU A 27 -24.25 -5.93 26.87
CA LEU A 27 -22.84 -5.81 27.22
C LEU A 27 -22.23 -7.21 27.07
N SER A 28 -21.64 -7.43 25.89
CA SER A 28 -20.80 -8.58 25.58
C SER A 28 -19.85 -8.81 26.74
N ARG A 29 -20.06 -9.93 27.45
CA ARG A 29 -19.16 -10.44 28.48
C ARG A 29 -17.71 -10.28 28.00
N ALA A 30 -16.98 -9.35 28.59
CA ALA A 30 -15.62 -9.03 28.17
C ALA A 30 -14.79 -10.32 28.20
N ALA A 31 -14.31 -10.76 27.04
CA ALA A 31 -13.44 -11.91 26.94
C ALA A 31 -12.20 -11.66 27.83
N PRO A 32 -11.70 -12.68 28.55
CA PRO A 32 -10.54 -12.51 29.43
C PRO A 32 -9.37 -11.99 28.61
N LYS A 33 -8.77 -10.87 29.07
CA LYS A 33 -7.64 -10.24 28.39
C LYS A 33 -6.52 -11.28 28.20
N PRO A 34 -5.97 -11.44 27.00
CA PRO A 34 -4.87 -12.36 26.76
C PRO A 34 -3.63 -11.95 27.57
N LYS A 35 -2.81 -12.93 27.95
CA LYS A 35 -1.54 -12.67 28.65
C LYS A 35 -0.72 -11.66 27.83
N ALA A 36 -0.22 -10.61 28.49
CA ALA A 36 0.53 -9.49 27.91
C ALA A 36 -0.26 -8.47 27.04
N TYR A 37 -1.60 -8.46 27.09
CA TYR A 37 -2.43 -7.44 26.42
C TYR A 37 -1.99 -6.01 26.75
N ASP A 38 -1.81 -5.67 28.03
CA ASP A 38 -1.46 -4.32 28.44
C ASP A 38 -0.08 -3.90 27.90
N LYS A 39 0.90 -4.83 27.85
CA LYS A 39 2.21 -4.58 27.24
C LYS A 39 2.13 -4.36 25.72
N ALA A 40 1.25 -5.09 25.03
CA ALA A 40 1.04 -4.90 23.60
C ALA A 40 0.37 -3.55 23.30
N VAL A 41 -0.61 -3.15 24.10
CA VAL A 41 -1.26 -1.84 24.01
C VAL A 41 -0.27 -0.70 24.28
N GLU A 42 0.60 -0.85 25.27
CA GLU A 42 1.64 0.13 25.58
C GLU A 42 2.64 0.30 24.43
N ARG A 43 3.11 -0.80 23.82
CA ARG A 43 3.96 -0.76 22.62
C ARG A 43 3.27 -0.08 21.45
N LEU A 44 1.97 -0.35 21.25
CA LEU A 44 1.18 0.26 20.17
C LEU A 44 1.07 1.77 20.38
N ARG A 45 0.81 2.22 21.62
CA ARG A 45 0.76 3.65 21.98
C ARG A 45 2.11 4.34 21.74
N GLN A 46 3.20 3.72 22.17
CA GLN A 46 4.55 4.25 21.94
C GLN A 46 4.88 4.35 20.45
N ALA A 47 4.54 3.32 19.65
CA ALA A 47 4.73 3.34 18.21
C ALA A 47 3.87 4.42 17.52
N GLY A 48 2.63 4.62 17.98
CA GLY A 48 1.75 5.70 17.53
C GLY A 48 2.33 7.09 17.82
N ALA A 49 2.82 7.31 19.05
CA ALA A 49 3.46 8.55 19.44
C ALA A 49 4.70 8.86 18.58
N GLN A 50 5.55 7.87 18.33
CA GLN A 50 6.72 8.02 17.46
C GLN A 50 6.36 8.32 16.00
N ARG A 51 5.26 7.75 15.48
CA ARG A 51 4.78 8.08 14.13
C ARG A 51 4.28 9.52 14.06
N ALA A 52 3.48 9.95 15.03
CA ALA A 52 2.98 11.32 15.10
C ALA A 52 4.13 12.34 15.25
N GLU A 53 5.17 12.02 16.02
CA GLU A 53 6.37 12.87 16.13
C GLU A 53 7.13 12.96 14.80
N ARG A 54 7.29 11.85 14.08
CA ARG A 54 7.92 11.84 12.74
C ARG A 54 7.10 12.58 11.69
N GLU A 55 5.77 12.51 11.75
CA GLU A 55 4.89 13.28 10.86
C GLU A 55 5.00 14.78 11.16
N LYS A 56 4.94 15.20 12.43
CA LYS A 56 5.19 16.59 12.82
C LYS A 56 6.57 17.09 12.38
N ALA A 57 7.61 16.26 12.49
CA ALA A 57 8.96 16.60 12.04
C ALA A 57 9.04 16.75 10.51
N LYS A 58 8.26 15.95 9.74
CA LYS A 58 8.16 16.10 8.28
C LYS A 58 7.41 17.36 7.90
N ASP A 59 6.31 17.67 8.59
CA ASP A 59 5.53 18.88 8.30
C ASP A 59 6.36 20.15 8.57
N PHE A 60 7.13 20.16 9.68
CA PHE A 60 8.08 21.24 10.00
C PHE A 60 9.22 21.35 8.96
N ASN A 61 9.78 20.23 8.51
CA ASN A 61 10.83 20.22 7.48
C ASN A 61 10.31 20.44 6.05
N SER A 62 8.99 20.33 5.81
CA SER A 62 8.38 20.59 4.50
C SER A 62 8.12 22.08 4.26
N MET A 63 8.14 22.89 5.33
CA MET A 63 8.24 24.34 5.17
C MET A 63 9.61 24.61 4.55
N PHE A 64 9.62 25.14 3.33
CA PHE A 64 10.82 25.62 2.63
C PHE A 64 11.45 26.75 3.43
N THR A 65 12.18 26.39 4.49
CA THR A 65 13.00 27.30 5.27
C THR A 65 14.36 27.42 4.60
N ASP A 66 14.98 28.56 4.77
CA ASP A 66 16.30 28.87 4.20
C ASP A 66 17.39 27.87 4.66
N GLU A 67 17.14 27.16 5.77
CA GLU A 67 17.98 26.07 6.28
C GLU A 67 17.87 24.79 5.43
N THR A 68 16.66 24.38 5.01
CA THR A 68 16.49 23.23 4.10
C THR A 68 17.17 23.49 2.75
N TYR A 69 17.14 24.73 2.27
CA TYR A 69 17.85 25.15 1.06
C TYR A 69 19.37 25.08 1.25
N LYS A 70 19.89 25.54 2.40
CA LYS A 70 21.33 25.43 2.74
C LYS A 70 21.77 23.99 2.89
N GLU A 71 20.95 23.11 3.47
CA GLU A 71 21.24 21.67 3.56
C GLU A 71 21.23 20.99 2.19
N ALA A 72 20.23 21.29 1.35
CA ALA A 72 20.19 20.78 -0.03
C ALA A 72 21.40 21.26 -0.83
N ARG A 73 21.80 22.52 -0.67
CA ARG A 73 22.98 23.10 -1.31
C ARG A 73 24.28 22.51 -0.77
N LYS A 74 24.35 22.21 0.54
CA LYS A 74 25.48 21.51 1.18
C LYS A 74 25.61 20.07 0.67
N LYS A 75 24.48 19.38 0.44
CA LYS A 75 24.45 18.06 -0.22
C LYS A 75 24.87 18.14 -1.68
N LEU A 76 24.47 19.18 -2.42
CA LEU A 76 24.97 19.43 -3.78
C LEU A 76 26.46 19.78 -3.82
N SER A 77 26.98 20.50 -2.81
CA SER A 77 28.39 20.86 -2.71
C SER A 77 29.30 19.73 -2.26
N GLN A 78 28.74 18.62 -1.74
CA GLN A 78 29.50 17.40 -1.41
C GLN A 78 29.91 16.57 -2.64
N GLY A 79 29.77 17.15 -3.83
CA GLY A 79 30.17 16.56 -5.10
C GLY A 79 28.96 16.49 -6.01
N PHE A 80 29.06 17.18 -7.14
CA PHE A 80 28.18 16.94 -8.27
C PHE A 80 28.27 15.45 -8.58
N ARG A 81 27.20 14.69 -8.32
CA ARG A 81 27.17 13.28 -8.72
C ARG A 81 27.12 13.29 -10.23
N GLU A 82 28.26 13.08 -10.86
CA GLU A 82 28.39 13.06 -12.31
C GLU A 82 27.29 12.19 -12.90
N PHE A 83 26.62 12.70 -13.92
CA PHE A 83 25.65 11.92 -14.66
C PHE A 83 26.43 10.79 -15.35
N HIS A 84 26.36 9.58 -14.80
CA HIS A 84 26.94 8.43 -15.47
C HIS A 84 25.99 8.04 -16.61
N LEU A 85 26.38 8.37 -17.85
CA LEU A 85 25.85 7.74 -19.05
C LEU A 85 25.89 6.22 -18.84
N TYR A 86 24.83 5.52 -19.25
CA TYR A 86 24.70 4.06 -19.12
C TYR A 86 25.92 3.35 -19.72
N THR A 87 26.94 3.10 -18.92
CA THR A 87 28.13 2.35 -19.33
C THR A 87 27.77 0.87 -19.37
N SER A 88 28.40 0.14 -20.31
CA SER A 88 28.24 -1.30 -20.50
C SER A 88 28.49 -2.11 -19.21
N GLU A 89 29.25 -1.55 -18.26
CA GLU A 89 29.51 -2.10 -16.93
C GLU A 89 28.27 -2.17 -16.03
N ARG A 90 27.38 -1.15 -16.06
CA ARG A 90 26.11 -1.20 -15.32
C ARG A 90 25.15 -2.25 -15.88
N GLY A 91 25.23 -2.50 -17.20
CA GLY A 91 24.54 -3.61 -17.85
C GLY A 91 25.02 -4.98 -17.36
N LYS A 92 26.33 -5.13 -17.08
CA LYS A 92 26.90 -6.36 -16.52
C LYS A 92 26.45 -6.61 -15.08
N HIS A 93 26.36 -5.58 -14.23
CA HIS A 93 25.82 -5.71 -12.87
C HIS A 93 24.34 -6.10 -12.83
N ARG A 94 23.54 -5.68 -13.82
CA ARG A 94 22.16 -6.16 -13.98
C ARG A 94 22.10 -7.62 -14.46
N LYS A 95 23.01 -8.02 -15.35
CA LYS A 95 23.14 -9.42 -15.80
C LYS A 95 23.63 -10.35 -14.70
N SER A 96 24.47 -9.92 -13.76
CA SER A 96 24.85 -10.73 -12.60
C SER A 96 23.74 -10.85 -11.54
N GLN A 97 22.65 -10.10 -11.70
CA GLN A 97 21.46 -10.17 -10.85
C GLN A 97 20.31 -10.94 -11.50
N THR A 98 20.54 -11.61 -12.63
CA THR A 98 19.60 -12.60 -13.15
C THR A 98 19.53 -13.74 -12.15
N ARG A 99 18.50 -13.70 -11.29
CA ARG A 99 18.13 -14.83 -10.47
C ARG A 99 17.80 -15.99 -11.41
N ASP A 100 18.20 -17.20 -11.02
CA ASP A 100 17.87 -18.42 -11.75
C ASP A 100 16.35 -18.58 -11.75
N THR A 101 15.73 -18.14 -12.85
CA THR A 101 14.29 -18.18 -13.05
C THR A 101 13.92 -19.62 -13.37
N LYS A 102 13.13 -20.24 -12.50
CA LYS A 102 12.66 -21.62 -12.70
C LYS A 102 11.44 -21.68 -13.60
N VAL A 103 10.55 -20.71 -13.46
CA VAL A 103 9.25 -20.70 -14.14
C VAL A 103 8.93 -19.29 -14.60
N ILE A 104 8.31 -19.18 -15.77
CA ILE A 104 7.70 -17.94 -16.24
C ILE A 104 6.22 -18.24 -16.43
N ILE A 105 5.37 -17.50 -15.73
CA ILE A 105 3.92 -17.57 -15.89
C ILE A 105 3.42 -16.36 -16.66
N GLU A 106 2.44 -16.57 -17.54
CA GLU A 106 1.75 -15.50 -18.25
C GLU A 106 0.38 -15.31 -17.60
N VAL A 107 0.11 -14.10 -17.10
CA VAL A 107 -1.13 -13.78 -16.38
C VAL A 107 -1.82 -12.59 -17.04
N GLU A 108 -3.09 -12.74 -17.37
CA GLU A 108 -3.90 -11.65 -17.89
C GLU A 108 -4.33 -10.71 -16.76
N LEU A 109 -3.78 -9.50 -16.75
CA LEU A 109 -4.06 -8.50 -15.73
C LEU A 109 -5.01 -7.43 -16.30
N GLY A 110 -6.31 -7.73 -16.30
CA GLY A 110 -7.37 -6.79 -16.69
C GLY A 110 -7.75 -6.81 -18.17
N ALA A 111 -8.56 -5.82 -18.58
CA ALA A 111 -9.28 -5.84 -19.86
C ALA A 111 -8.45 -5.36 -21.08
N ALA A 112 -7.23 -4.83 -20.90
CA ALA A 112 -6.49 -4.20 -21.99
C ALA A 112 -5.06 -4.72 -22.16
N THR A 113 -4.93 -5.64 -23.11
CA THR A 113 -3.94 -5.71 -24.20
C THR A 113 -2.66 -6.55 -24.11
N ARG A 114 -2.09 -6.95 -22.96
CA ARG A 114 -0.99 -7.95 -22.98
C ARG A 114 -0.93 -8.79 -21.70
N PRO A 115 -0.69 -10.12 -21.81
CA PRO A 115 -0.42 -10.93 -20.64
C PRO A 115 0.88 -10.46 -19.97
N ALA A 116 0.84 -10.32 -18.65
CA ALA A 116 2.01 -10.02 -17.85
C ALA A 116 2.86 -11.28 -17.69
N ARG A 117 4.11 -11.20 -18.09
CA ARG A 117 5.11 -12.25 -17.86
C ARG A 117 5.70 -12.08 -16.48
N ILE A 118 5.52 -13.09 -15.64
CA ILE A 118 5.99 -13.12 -14.27
C ILE A 118 7.02 -14.23 -14.13
N SER A 119 8.27 -13.85 -13.92
CA SER A 119 9.37 -14.77 -13.62
C SER A 119 9.36 -15.15 -12.14
N LEU A 120 9.41 -16.45 -11.86
CA LEU A 120 9.46 -17.02 -10.50
C LEU A 120 10.83 -17.68 -10.28
N ALA A 121 11.48 -17.31 -9.18
CA ALA A 121 12.73 -17.90 -8.71
C ALA A 121 12.55 -18.51 -7.31
N ASP A 122 13.50 -19.35 -6.91
CA ASP A 122 13.53 -19.88 -5.54
C ASP A 122 13.77 -18.76 -4.53
N GLY A 123 13.04 -18.82 -3.40
CA GLY A 123 13.12 -17.83 -2.34
C GLY A 123 12.37 -16.53 -2.66
N ASP A 124 11.53 -16.52 -3.70
CA ASP A 124 10.62 -15.39 -3.90
C ASP A 124 9.45 -15.45 -2.89
N ASP A 125 9.01 -14.28 -2.44
CA ASP A 125 7.79 -14.12 -1.64
C ASP A 125 6.63 -13.75 -2.59
N PRO A 126 5.58 -14.59 -2.71
CA PRO A 126 4.46 -14.32 -3.60
C PRO A 126 3.76 -12.98 -3.30
N ARG A 127 3.76 -12.52 -2.04
CA ARG A 127 3.14 -11.25 -1.65
C ARG A 127 3.98 -10.05 -2.06
N ALA A 128 5.30 -10.12 -1.86
CA ALA A 128 6.21 -9.07 -2.29
C ALA A 128 6.21 -8.95 -3.82
N LEU A 129 6.17 -10.10 -4.50
CA LEU A 129 6.12 -10.17 -5.96
C LEU A 129 4.81 -9.57 -6.48
N SER A 130 3.66 -10.01 -5.97
CA SER A 130 2.36 -9.43 -6.36
C SER A 130 2.26 -7.93 -6.06
N ALA A 131 2.81 -7.44 -4.95
CA ALA A 131 2.86 -6.01 -4.63
C ALA A 131 3.74 -5.20 -5.60
N SER A 132 4.80 -5.81 -6.15
CA SER A 132 5.61 -5.19 -7.19
C SER A 132 4.83 -5.05 -8.50
N TYR A 133 4.18 -6.14 -8.93
CA TYR A 133 3.36 -6.12 -10.15
C TYR A 133 2.13 -5.22 -10.02
N ALA A 134 1.49 -5.20 -8.85
CA ALA A 134 0.37 -4.32 -8.58
C ALA A 134 0.72 -2.84 -8.75
N ARG A 135 1.93 -2.43 -8.34
CA ARG A 135 2.45 -1.08 -8.57
C ARG A 135 2.75 -0.79 -10.04
N ALA A 136 3.30 -1.77 -10.76
CA ALA A 136 3.66 -1.61 -12.17
C ALA A 136 2.43 -1.57 -13.10
N TRP A 137 1.35 -2.25 -12.73
CA TRP A 137 0.14 -2.40 -13.55
C TRP A 137 -1.09 -1.69 -12.96
N HIS A 138 -0.89 -0.87 -11.93
CA HIS A 138 -1.96 -0.13 -11.24
C HIS A 138 -3.15 -1.01 -10.81
N LEU A 139 -2.84 -2.20 -10.28
CA LEU A 139 -3.86 -3.16 -9.82
C LEU A 139 -4.49 -2.70 -8.51
N ASN A 140 -5.79 -2.99 -8.34
CA ASN A 140 -6.47 -2.77 -7.07
C ASN A 140 -6.03 -3.80 -6.00
N SER A 141 -6.30 -3.50 -4.73
CA SER A 141 -5.90 -4.38 -3.62
C SER A 141 -6.48 -5.79 -3.72
N LYS A 142 -7.72 -5.93 -4.24
CA LYS A 142 -8.39 -7.21 -4.45
C LYS A 142 -7.68 -8.08 -5.50
N THR A 143 -7.32 -7.50 -6.64
CA THR A 143 -6.60 -8.18 -7.73
C THR A 143 -5.16 -8.45 -7.35
N GLN A 144 -4.50 -7.59 -6.56
CA GLN A 144 -3.21 -7.89 -5.97
C GLN A 144 -3.26 -9.13 -5.07
N ALA A 145 -4.28 -9.25 -4.21
CA ALA A 145 -4.48 -10.42 -3.35
C ALA A 145 -4.69 -11.69 -4.19
N ALA A 146 -5.58 -11.63 -5.18
CA ALA A 146 -5.81 -12.75 -6.11
C ALA A 146 -4.53 -13.13 -6.87
N LEU A 147 -3.76 -12.15 -7.34
CA LEU A 147 -2.48 -12.38 -8.01
C LEU A 147 -1.47 -13.06 -7.08
N SER A 148 -1.44 -12.68 -5.80
CA SER A 148 -0.61 -13.34 -4.79
C SER A 148 -0.96 -14.82 -4.64
N ASP A 149 -2.25 -15.17 -4.66
CA ASP A 149 -2.72 -16.54 -4.52
C ASP A 149 -2.39 -17.36 -5.77
N VAL A 150 -2.57 -16.80 -6.96
CA VAL A 150 -2.17 -17.42 -8.24
C VAL A 150 -0.66 -17.68 -8.27
N ILE A 151 0.17 -16.69 -7.91
CA ILE A 151 1.63 -16.87 -7.87
C ILE A 151 1.99 -18.00 -6.88
N ARG A 152 1.39 -18.00 -5.68
CA ARG A 152 1.62 -19.04 -4.68
C ARG A 152 1.25 -20.43 -5.20
N GLN A 153 0.07 -20.58 -5.82
CA GLN A 153 -0.37 -21.85 -6.40
C GLN A 153 0.60 -22.35 -7.47
N GLN A 154 1.04 -21.45 -8.37
CA GLN A 154 2.01 -21.80 -9.42
C GLN A 154 3.37 -22.21 -8.82
N MET A 155 3.84 -21.53 -7.77
CA MET A 155 5.06 -21.93 -7.08
C MET A 155 4.96 -23.33 -6.48
N VAL A 156 3.80 -23.70 -5.91
CA VAL A 156 3.56 -25.05 -5.37
C VAL A 156 3.52 -26.09 -6.48
N VAL A 157 2.77 -25.84 -7.56
CA VAL A 157 2.65 -26.77 -8.70
C VAL A 157 4.01 -27.07 -9.34
N HIS A 158 4.87 -26.05 -9.45
CA HIS A 158 6.18 -26.19 -10.07
C HIS A 158 7.33 -26.47 -9.09
N ASN A 159 7.03 -26.77 -7.82
CA ASN A 159 8.03 -27.04 -6.78
C ASN A 159 9.09 -25.94 -6.63
N VAL A 160 8.69 -24.67 -6.77
CA VAL A 160 9.53 -23.50 -6.52
C VAL A 160 9.52 -23.21 -5.02
N ARG A 161 10.71 -23.06 -4.42
CA ARG A 161 10.80 -22.82 -2.97
C ARG A 161 10.24 -21.44 -2.63
N ILE A 162 9.21 -21.39 -1.81
CA ILE A 162 8.62 -20.13 -1.34
C ILE A 162 9.46 -19.59 -0.18
N ALA A 163 9.76 -18.29 -0.18
CA ALA A 163 10.35 -17.67 1.00
C ALA A 163 9.38 -17.71 2.18
N GLU A 164 9.77 -18.38 3.25
CA GLU A 164 9.12 -18.24 4.55
C GLU A 164 9.50 -16.87 5.12
N ARG A 165 8.49 -16.08 5.45
CA ARG A 165 8.67 -14.71 5.92
C ARG A 165 9.38 -14.73 7.29
N ALA A 166 10.46 -13.96 7.41
CA ALA A 166 11.00 -13.51 8.70
C ALA A 166 10.17 -12.33 9.24
#